data_AF-A0A8T5KVD9-F1
#
_entry.id   AF-A0A8T5KVD9-F1
#
_cell.length_a   1.000
_cell.length_b   1.000
_cell.length_c   1.000
_cell.angle_alpha   90.00
_cell.angle_beta   90.00
_cell.angle_gamma   90.00
#
_symmetry.space_group_name_H-M   'P 1'
#
loop_
_entity.id
_entity.type
_entity.pdbx_description
1 polymer ?
#
loop_
_entity_poly.entity_id
_entity_poly.type
_entity_poly.pdbx_seq_one_letter_code
_entity_poly.pdbx_strand_id
1 'polypeptide(L)'
;MRKTFLFLVFALTLLVQIPFISSLTLNCDAVSPPNYQTCMGILSSSLSDEEKNILISNLDYSDQLYPDHAYIYDRNTNLEIFQPPQGVQTQNSFYIKNAWADILAVMPSVLYNGSLYVPDQTKLLTRYNYNVQIPSDYRSSRYPRTSQGDCRRTYRIIENTAENKVYVNYDYQGSGRLVNLDIDSDSTLKAKYNIRVSVDVNHYRWDEDDDGDHRCRYWYDETITDQIQVIDTMDVKYYNDDFFADVQTISQYHDTTKIYPNFSNSLELSFENSEYNFYEFVYNIVYTKEPYYVYTLEAKEHNQENFFNLLKDGSNLLVRNTNECHYKAFNFFQSSETDCSLFGEEFSLSIETDKLKYKTDEIITIAITPSDIPVTLTYGDEIIEAIGEATFIAEPFTNKISARYYGYSAEKIIFLADKERLRIYWDLSVFGLLNYCVYAILKKGIGRFL
;
A
#
# COMPACT_ATOMS: atom_id res chain seq x y z
N MET A 1 -51.50 29.41 39.94
CA MET A 1 -50.56 29.70 38.83
C MET A 1 -49.12 29.23 39.05
N ARG A 2 -48.65 28.94 40.28
CA ARG A 2 -47.23 28.54 40.51
C ARG A 2 -46.90 27.06 40.19
N LYS A 3 -47.89 26.16 40.19
CA LYS A 3 -47.68 24.72 39.93
C LYS A 3 -47.60 24.36 38.44
N THR A 4 -48.23 25.14 37.56
CA THR A 4 -48.19 24.93 36.10
C THR A 4 -46.88 25.40 35.48
N PHE A 5 -46.24 26.44 36.03
CA PHE A 5 -44.95 26.93 35.56
C PHE A 5 -43.82 25.93 35.84
N LEU A 6 -43.85 25.25 37.00
CA LEU A 6 -42.82 24.27 37.37
C LEU A 6 -42.90 23.00 36.51
N PHE A 7 -44.10 22.57 36.12
CA PHE A 7 -44.29 21.44 35.19
C PHE A 7 -43.82 21.79 33.76
N LEU A 8 -44.00 23.03 33.33
CA LEU A 8 -43.60 23.47 31.99
C LEU A 8 -42.09 23.62 31.87
N VAL A 9 -41.41 24.09 32.91
CA VAL A 9 -39.93 24.13 32.97
C VAL A 9 -39.35 22.71 33.04
N PHE A 10 -39.95 21.80 33.81
CA PHE A 10 -39.48 20.40 33.88
C PHE A 10 -39.66 19.64 32.56
N ALA A 11 -40.79 19.87 31.86
CA ALA A 11 -41.03 19.29 30.53
C ALA A 11 -40.09 19.89 29.46
N LEU A 12 -39.76 21.18 29.56
CA LEU A 12 -38.80 21.83 28.66
C LEU A 12 -37.37 21.33 28.90
N THR A 13 -36.97 21.11 30.16
CA THR A 13 -35.65 20.51 30.46
C THR A 13 -35.56 19.03 30.07
N LEU A 14 -36.68 18.28 30.14
CA LEU A 14 -36.70 16.90 29.65
C LEU A 14 -36.60 16.83 28.11
N LEU A 15 -37.13 17.82 27.40
CA LEU A 15 -37.01 17.92 25.93
C LEU A 15 -35.64 18.42 25.46
N VAL A 16 -34.89 19.12 26.31
CA VAL A 16 -33.54 19.63 26.00
C VAL A 16 -32.43 18.67 26.44
N GLN A 17 -32.75 17.66 27.26
CA GLN A 17 -31.81 16.62 27.72
C GLN A 17 -32.03 15.25 27.09
N ILE A 18 -32.81 15.14 26.01
CA ILE A 18 -32.61 14.02 25.09
C ILE A 18 -31.40 14.44 24.25
N PRO A 19 -30.19 13.93 24.52
CA PRO A 19 -29.16 14.05 23.51
C PRO A 19 -29.78 13.41 22.26
N PHE A 20 -29.94 14.19 21.20
CA PHE A 20 -30.04 13.66 19.86
C PHE A 20 -28.71 12.96 19.58
N ILE A 21 -28.50 11.83 20.25
CA ILE A 21 -27.64 10.76 19.78
C ILE A 21 -28.46 10.24 18.62
N SER A 22 -28.31 10.89 17.47
CA SER A 22 -28.39 10.23 16.19
C SER A 22 -27.44 9.06 16.30
N SER A 23 -27.96 7.96 16.84
CA SER A 23 -27.34 6.65 16.74
C SER A 23 -27.13 6.49 15.26
N LEU A 24 -25.87 6.46 14.85
CA LEU A 24 -25.51 5.93 13.55
C LEU A 24 -26.18 4.57 13.49
N THR A 25 -27.30 4.42 12.79
CA THR A 25 -27.87 3.10 12.55
C THR A 25 -26.98 2.44 11.50
N LEU A 26 -25.78 2.05 11.93
CA LEU A 26 -24.95 1.07 11.25
C LEU A 26 -25.89 -0.07 10.88
N ASN A 27 -26.11 -0.23 9.58
CA ASN A 27 -27.03 -1.23 9.09
C ASN A 27 -26.20 -2.44 8.67
N CYS A 28 -26.38 -3.58 9.35
CA CYS A 28 -25.73 -4.83 8.97
C CYS A 28 -26.20 -5.36 7.61
N ASP A 29 -27.26 -4.81 7.01
CA ASP A 29 -27.65 -5.11 5.63
C ASP A 29 -26.55 -4.77 4.61
N ALA A 30 -25.62 -3.88 4.99
CA ALA A 30 -24.46 -3.48 4.19
C ALA A 30 -23.26 -4.44 4.33
N VAL A 31 -23.26 -5.28 5.37
CA VAL A 31 -22.17 -6.19 5.71
C VAL A 31 -22.31 -7.48 4.92
N SER A 32 -21.19 -8.12 4.58
CA SER A 32 -21.23 -9.39 3.84
C SER A 32 -22.10 -10.45 4.57
N PRO A 33 -22.87 -11.30 3.85
CA PRO A 33 -23.77 -12.27 4.46
C PRO A 33 -23.14 -13.16 5.56
N PRO A 34 -21.86 -13.61 5.46
CA PRO A 34 -21.20 -14.36 6.53
C PRO A 34 -21.03 -13.57 7.83
N ASN A 35 -20.85 -12.25 7.74
CA ASN A 35 -20.56 -11.36 8.86
C ASN A 35 -21.80 -10.70 9.46
N TYR A 36 -22.97 -10.83 8.81
CA TYR A 36 -24.22 -10.20 9.23
C TYR A 36 -24.56 -10.45 10.70
N GLN A 37 -24.49 -11.70 11.17
CA GLN A 37 -24.83 -12.05 12.56
C GLN A 37 -23.85 -11.46 13.56
N THR A 38 -22.55 -11.44 13.22
CA THR A 38 -21.51 -10.82 14.06
C THR A 38 -21.70 -9.31 14.13
N CYS A 39 -22.03 -8.67 13.01
CA CYS A 39 -22.39 -7.26 12.97
C CYS A 39 -23.61 -6.96 13.85
N MET A 40 -24.68 -7.77 13.77
CA MET A 40 -25.87 -7.59 14.62
C MET A 40 -25.53 -7.76 16.11
N GLY A 41 -24.62 -8.69 16.42
CA GLY A 41 -24.06 -8.84 17.77
C GLY A 41 -23.35 -7.58 18.26
N ILE A 42 -22.45 -7.01 17.46
CA ILE A 42 -21.73 -5.77 17.76
C ILE A 42 -22.71 -4.60 17.94
N LEU A 43 -23.69 -4.45 17.04
CA LEU A 43 -24.71 -3.42 17.13
C LEU A 43 -25.50 -3.48 18.44
N SER A 44 -25.87 -4.69 18.86
CA SER A 44 -26.63 -4.94 20.08
C SER A 44 -25.80 -4.82 21.37
N SER A 45 -24.47 -4.70 21.26
CA SER A 45 -23.58 -4.61 22.41
C SER A 45 -23.67 -3.24 23.12
N SER A 46 -23.16 -3.20 24.36
CA SER A 46 -23.07 -1.97 25.16
C SER A 46 -21.87 -1.08 24.80
N LEU A 47 -21.16 -1.38 23.71
CA LEU A 47 -20.03 -0.59 23.23
C LEU A 47 -20.48 0.81 22.79
N SER A 48 -19.54 1.76 22.78
CA SER A 48 -19.75 3.06 22.15
C SER A 48 -19.91 2.93 20.63
N ASP A 49 -20.55 3.91 20.00
CA ASP A 49 -20.75 3.90 18.54
C ASP A 49 -19.42 3.88 17.77
N GLU A 50 -18.39 4.52 18.32
CA GLU A 50 -17.04 4.51 17.76
C GLU A 50 -16.40 3.11 17.80
N GLU A 51 -16.50 2.41 18.94
CA GLU A 51 -16.02 1.03 19.07
C GLU A 51 -16.78 0.07 18.14
N LYS A 52 -18.10 0.29 17.98
CA LYS A 52 -18.92 -0.50 17.06
C LYS A 52 -18.50 -0.28 15.60
N ASN A 53 -18.26 0.97 15.21
CA ASN A 53 -17.75 1.33 13.89
C ASN A 53 -16.44 0.60 13.57
N ILE A 54 -15.48 0.63 14.51
CA ILE A 54 -14.19 -0.04 14.35
C ILE A 54 -14.38 -1.56 14.20
N LEU A 55 -15.18 -2.19 15.07
CA LEU A 55 -15.39 -3.63 15.00
C LEU A 55 -16.12 -4.06 13.72
N ILE A 56 -17.10 -3.29 13.26
CA ILE A 56 -17.83 -3.59 12.01
C ILE A 56 -16.94 -3.35 10.78
N SER A 57 -16.15 -2.28 10.76
CA SER A 57 -15.10 -2.08 9.74
C SER A 57 -14.16 -3.28 9.64
N ASN A 58 -13.74 -3.82 10.78
CA ASN A 58 -12.83 -4.96 10.82
C ASN A 58 -13.49 -6.29 10.42
N LEU A 59 -14.82 -6.36 10.39
CA LEU A 59 -15.51 -7.54 9.86
C LEU A 59 -15.45 -7.56 8.33
N ASP A 60 -15.73 -6.43 7.69
CA ASP A 60 -15.87 -6.37 6.23
C ASP A 60 -14.54 -6.19 5.50
N TYR A 61 -13.53 -5.60 6.15
CA TYR A 61 -12.21 -5.40 5.58
C TYR A 61 -11.19 -6.35 6.20
N SER A 62 -11.01 -7.51 5.55
CA SER A 62 -10.20 -8.60 6.09
C SER A 62 -8.70 -8.38 6.00
N ASP A 63 -8.23 -7.66 4.98
CA ASP A 63 -6.81 -7.42 4.75
C ASP A 63 -6.42 -6.03 5.24
N GLN A 64 -6.22 -5.91 6.56
CA GLN A 64 -5.83 -4.64 7.18
C GLN A 64 -4.41 -4.19 6.83
N LEU A 65 -3.59 -5.05 6.26
CA LEU A 65 -2.18 -4.76 6.00
C LEU A 65 -1.94 -4.32 4.56
N TYR A 66 -2.93 -4.49 3.67
CA TYR A 66 -2.88 -4.10 2.27
C TYR A 66 -4.05 -3.17 1.90
N PRO A 67 -3.87 -2.14 1.04
CA PRO A 67 -4.96 -1.27 0.61
C PRO A 67 -5.73 -1.85 -0.61
N ASP A 68 -6.81 -2.57 -0.36
CA ASP A 68 -7.72 -3.11 -1.37
C ASP A 68 -8.70 -2.04 -1.89
N HIS A 69 -8.21 -1.22 -2.83
CA HIS A 69 -9.01 -0.21 -3.51
C HIS A 69 -10.12 -0.78 -4.39
N ALA A 70 -9.99 -2.03 -4.87
CA ALA A 70 -10.99 -2.65 -5.72
C ALA A 70 -12.26 -2.95 -4.92
N TYR A 71 -12.10 -3.46 -3.70
CA TYR A 71 -13.21 -3.66 -2.77
C TYR A 71 -13.99 -2.37 -2.50
N ILE A 72 -13.29 -1.27 -2.22
CA ILE A 72 -13.90 0.05 -1.96
C ILE A 72 -14.65 0.55 -3.19
N TYR A 73 -14.05 0.43 -4.37
CA TYR A 73 -14.66 0.84 -5.64
C TYR A 73 -15.96 0.08 -5.91
N ASP A 74 -15.94 -1.24 -5.80
CA ASP A 74 -17.10 -2.09 -6.04
C ASP A 74 -18.22 -1.81 -5.04
N ARG A 75 -17.89 -1.63 -3.76
CA ARG A 75 -18.88 -1.30 -2.75
C ARG A 75 -19.57 0.03 -3.04
N ASN A 76 -18.79 1.09 -3.23
CA ASN A 76 -19.29 2.46 -3.36
C ASN A 76 -20.10 2.67 -4.65
N THR A 77 -19.66 2.08 -5.75
CA THR A 77 -20.33 2.28 -7.06
C THR A 77 -21.69 1.59 -7.15
N ASN A 78 -21.92 0.57 -6.32
CA ASN A 78 -23.17 -0.18 -6.23
C ASN A 78 -24.21 0.43 -5.25
N LEU A 79 -23.89 1.53 -4.57
CA LEU A 79 -24.84 2.20 -3.68
C LEU A 79 -25.99 2.86 -4.45
N GLU A 80 -27.22 2.52 -4.08
CA GLU A 80 -28.44 3.15 -4.58
C GLU A 80 -28.84 4.32 -3.66
N ILE A 81 -28.68 5.55 -4.17
CA ILE A 81 -28.90 6.79 -3.41
C ILE A 81 -29.96 7.61 -4.12
N PHE A 82 -31.16 7.66 -3.51
CA PHE A 82 -32.31 8.39 -4.05
C PHE A 82 -32.60 9.68 -3.28
N GLN A 83 -32.17 9.77 -2.03
CA GLN A 83 -32.34 10.91 -1.14
C GLN A 83 -30.98 11.53 -0.80
N PRO A 84 -30.92 12.84 -0.48
CA PRO A 84 -29.68 13.48 -0.09
C PRO A 84 -29.12 12.80 1.17
N PRO A 85 -27.81 12.52 1.22
CA PRO A 85 -27.14 12.14 2.47
C PRO A 85 -27.33 13.20 3.56
N GLN A 86 -27.15 12.79 4.82
CA GLN A 86 -27.22 13.68 5.97
C GLN A 86 -26.22 14.84 5.83
N GLY A 87 -26.68 16.05 6.14
CA GLY A 87 -25.88 17.28 6.01
C GLY A 87 -25.91 17.92 4.62
N VAL A 88 -26.36 17.20 3.58
CA VAL A 88 -26.50 17.77 2.24
C VAL A 88 -27.75 18.65 2.18
N GLN A 89 -27.54 19.93 1.84
CA GLN A 89 -28.64 20.89 1.72
C GLN A 89 -29.39 20.69 0.40
N THR A 90 -30.70 20.66 0.47
CA THR A 90 -31.55 20.70 -0.72
C THR A 90 -31.91 22.14 -1.07
N GLN A 91 -32.01 22.42 -2.36
CA GLN A 91 -32.39 23.71 -2.88
C GLN A 91 -33.70 23.62 -3.66
N ASN A 92 -34.49 24.68 -3.59
CA ASN A 92 -35.78 24.79 -4.28
C ASN A 92 -35.75 26.04 -5.14
N SER A 93 -36.31 25.94 -6.34
CA SER A 93 -36.66 27.07 -7.19
C SER A 93 -38.17 27.03 -7.51
N PHE A 94 -38.61 27.63 -8.61
CA PHE A 94 -40.03 27.75 -8.95
C PHE A 94 -40.69 26.39 -9.24
N TYR A 95 -40.18 25.67 -10.24
CA TYR A 95 -40.62 24.32 -10.64
C TYR A 95 -39.68 23.23 -10.14
N ILE A 96 -38.41 23.56 -9.90
CA ILE A 96 -37.39 22.61 -9.44
C ILE A 96 -37.46 22.50 -7.91
N LYS A 97 -37.64 21.29 -7.38
CA LYS A 97 -37.77 21.02 -5.94
C LYS A 97 -36.77 19.99 -5.47
N ASN A 98 -36.32 20.13 -4.23
CA ASN A 98 -35.39 19.24 -3.55
C ASN A 98 -34.15 18.92 -4.40
N ALA A 99 -33.60 19.91 -5.10
CA ALA A 99 -32.39 19.75 -5.88
C ALA A 99 -31.19 19.61 -4.96
N TRP A 100 -30.38 18.58 -5.17
CA TRP A 100 -29.14 18.37 -4.43
C TRP A 100 -28.09 17.68 -5.31
N ALA A 101 -26.83 17.87 -4.95
CA ALA A 101 -25.68 17.20 -5.53
C ALA A 101 -24.63 17.02 -4.43
N ASP A 102 -23.91 15.91 -4.47
CA ASP A 102 -22.91 15.55 -3.48
C ASP A 102 -21.80 14.70 -4.11
N ILE A 103 -20.56 15.00 -3.77
CA ILE A 103 -19.39 14.17 -4.03
C ILE A 103 -19.36 13.11 -2.94
N LEU A 104 -19.59 11.86 -3.34
CA LEU A 104 -19.63 10.74 -2.40
C LEU A 104 -18.23 10.27 -2.04
N ALA A 105 -17.41 10.01 -3.07
CA ALA A 105 -16.08 9.43 -2.92
C ALA A 105 -15.19 9.77 -4.10
N VAL A 106 -13.88 9.71 -3.85
CA VAL A 106 -12.82 9.75 -4.87
C VAL A 106 -12.07 8.43 -4.75
N MET A 107 -11.85 7.72 -5.85
CA MET A 107 -11.36 6.33 -5.82
C MET A 107 -10.39 6.05 -6.96
N PRO A 108 -9.20 5.50 -6.69
CA PRO A 108 -8.68 5.16 -5.36
C PRO A 108 -8.38 6.41 -4.50
N SER A 109 -8.50 6.28 -3.18
CA SER A 109 -8.10 7.31 -2.21
C SER A 109 -7.78 6.71 -0.84
N VAL A 110 -6.93 7.40 -0.08
CA VAL A 110 -6.57 7.03 1.30
C VAL A 110 -6.61 8.27 2.18
N LEU A 111 -7.40 8.21 3.25
CA LEU A 111 -7.41 9.21 4.32
C LEU A 111 -6.20 8.95 5.23
N TYR A 112 -5.29 9.90 5.31
CA TYR A 112 -4.11 9.83 6.18
C TYR A 112 -3.85 11.19 6.81
N ASN A 113 -3.66 11.22 8.13
CA ASN A 113 -3.48 12.46 8.91
C ASN A 113 -4.51 13.55 8.58
N GLY A 114 -5.78 13.14 8.44
CA GLY A 114 -6.91 14.03 8.16
C GLY A 114 -6.96 14.60 6.73
N SER A 115 -6.07 14.19 5.84
CA SER A 115 -6.06 14.60 4.43
C SER A 115 -6.42 13.41 3.54
N LEU A 116 -7.22 13.63 2.50
CA LEU A 116 -7.58 12.61 1.52
C LEU A 116 -6.55 12.60 0.39
N TYR A 117 -5.70 11.59 0.35
CA TYR A 117 -4.69 11.40 -0.68
C TYR A 117 -5.27 10.65 -1.88
N VAL A 118 -4.84 11.03 -3.08
CA VAL A 118 -5.22 10.39 -4.35
C VAL A 118 -3.98 10.28 -5.27
N PRO A 119 -3.90 9.26 -6.13
CA PRO A 119 -2.87 9.20 -7.16
C PRO A 119 -3.22 10.13 -8.34
N ASP A 120 -2.40 10.07 -9.39
CA ASP A 120 -2.54 10.88 -10.59
C ASP A 120 -3.80 10.58 -11.40
N GLN A 121 -4.26 9.33 -11.35
CA GLN A 121 -5.44 8.83 -12.03
C GLN A 121 -6.46 8.34 -11.00
N THR A 122 -7.59 9.04 -10.91
CA THR A 122 -8.66 8.66 -9.98
C THR A 122 -10.05 8.85 -10.58
N LYS A 123 -11.08 8.39 -9.88
CA LYS A 123 -12.48 8.52 -10.28
C LYS A 123 -13.27 9.21 -9.20
N LEU A 124 -14.03 10.23 -9.57
CA LEU A 124 -14.95 10.91 -8.67
C LEU A 124 -16.37 10.38 -8.86
N LEU A 125 -16.92 9.86 -7.78
CA LEU A 125 -18.29 9.37 -7.68
C LEU A 125 -19.17 10.46 -7.10
N THR A 126 -20.18 10.86 -7.88
CA THR A 126 -21.21 11.82 -7.45
C THR A 126 -22.59 11.18 -7.43
N ARG A 127 -23.46 11.78 -6.63
CA ARG A 127 -24.90 11.61 -6.72
C ARG A 127 -25.58 12.95 -6.70
N TYR A 128 -26.72 13.00 -7.35
CA TYR A 128 -27.52 14.19 -7.50
C TYR A 128 -28.95 13.79 -7.85
N ASN A 129 -29.91 14.57 -7.40
CA ASN A 129 -31.32 14.36 -7.74
C ASN A 129 -32.10 15.67 -7.61
N TYR A 130 -33.28 15.71 -8.21
CA TYR A 130 -34.26 16.77 -8.09
C TYR A 130 -35.64 16.26 -8.48
N ASN A 131 -36.67 16.98 -8.06
CA ASN A 131 -38.04 16.75 -8.49
C ASN A 131 -38.53 17.96 -9.30
N VAL A 132 -39.42 17.71 -10.27
CA VAL A 132 -40.11 18.77 -10.98
C VAL A 132 -41.56 18.81 -10.51
N GLN A 133 -41.99 19.96 -10.01
CA GLN A 133 -43.37 20.19 -9.58
C GLN A 133 -43.94 21.40 -10.32
N ILE A 134 -44.86 21.14 -11.25
CA ILE A 134 -45.64 22.17 -11.93
C ILE A 134 -47.02 22.33 -11.27
N PRO A 135 -47.65 23.51 -11.34
CA PRO A 135 -49.03 23.70 -10.89
C PRO A 135 -50.00 22.79 -11.63
N SER A 136 -51.11 22.44 -10.98
CA SER A 136 -52.23 21.79 -11.65
C SER A 136 -52.91 22.77 -12.62
N ASP A 137 -53.48 22.23 -13.70
CA ASP A 137 -54.34 22.99 -14.60
C ASP A 137 -55.43 23.75 -13.82
N TYR A 138 -55.63 25.00 -14.20
CA TYR A 138 -56.64 25.88 -13.62
C TYR A 138 -57.83 26.00 -14.57
N ARG A 139 -59.05 25.97 -14.03
CA ARG A 139 -60.28 26.28 -14.78
C ARG A 139 -61.26 27.05 -13.91
N SER A 140 -61.70 28.19 -14.39
CA SER A 140 -62.75 28.99 -13.76
C SER A 140 -64.10 28.31 -13.90
N SER A 141 -64.93 28.44 -12.87
CA SER A 141 -66.24 27.79 -12.83
C SER A 141 -67.32 28.53 -13.63
N ARG A 142 -67.27 29.88 -13.76
CA ARG A 142 -68.27 30.71 -14.49
C ARG A 142 -67.71 32.10 -14.93
N TYR A 143 -68.40 32.74 -15.88
CA TYR A 143 -68.15 34.09 -16.42
C TYR A 143 -68.91 35.21 -15.65
N PRO A 144 -68.31 36.40 -15.36
CA PRO A 144 -66.98 36.64 -14.80
C PRO A 144 -67.09 37.08 -13.32
N ARG A 145 -66.48 36.37 -12.35
CA ARG A 145 -66.53 36.78 -10.91
C ARG A 145 -65.30 37.51 -10.37
N THR A 146 -64.22 37.61 -11.13
CA THR A 146 -63.10 38.52 -10.84
C THR A 146 -62.57 39.06 -12.16
N SER A 147 -62.62 40.38 -12.33
CA SER A 147 -62.13 41.07 -13.53
C SER A 147 -60.64 40.79 -13.75
N GLN A 148 -60.27 40.42 -14.99
CA GLN A 148 -58.89 40.40 -15.55
C GLN A 148 -58.06 39.09 -15.50
N GLY A 149 -58.64 37.93 -15.15
CA GLY A 149 -57.91 36.65 -15.12
C GLY A 149 -58.24 35.67 -16.26
N ASP A 150 -57.36 34.69 -16.48
CA ASP A 150 -57.60 33.58 -17.41
C ASP A 150 -58.82 32.74 -17.00
N CYS A 151 -59.60 32.25 -17.97
CA CYS A 151 -60.69 31.30 -17.73
C CYS A 151 -60.17 29.86 -17.57
N ARG A 152 -59.01 29.56 -18.15
CA ARG A 152 -58.30 28.28 -18.01
C ARG A 152 -56.79 28.53 -18.18
N ARG A 153 -55.97 27.81 -17.43
CA ARG A 153 -54.52 27.67 -17.67
C ARG A 153 -54.18 26.20 -17.73
N THR A 154 -53.32 25.82 -18.67
CA THR A 154 -52.78 24.47 -18.71
C THR A 154 -51.27 24.50 -18.74
N TYR A 155 -50.65 23.62 -17.97
CA TYR A 155 -49.20 23.57 -17.80
C TYR A 155 -48.63 22.32 -18.46
N ARG A 156 -47.52 22.47 -19.19
CA ARG A 156 -46.83 21.35 -19.82
C ARG A 156 -45.33 21.54 -19.73
N ILE A 157 -44.62 20.55 -19.18
CA ILE A 157 -43.14 20.54 -19.22
C ILE A 157 -42.73 20.34 -20.69
N ILE A 158 -41.93 21.25 -21.21
CA ILE A 158 -41.37 21.18 -22.57
C ILE A 158 -39.87 20.91 -22.57
N GLU A 159 -39.18 21.20 -21.46
CA GLU A 159 -37.76 20.90 -21.27
C GLU A 159 -37.53 20.45 -19.84
N ASN A 160 -36.77 19.36 -19.67
CA ASN A 160 -36.30 18.90 -18.38
C ASN A 160 -34.88 18.34 -18.54
N THR A 161 -33.89 19.22 -18.47
CA THR A 161 -32.49 18.87 -18.69
C THR A 161 -31.69 19.08 -17.42
N ALA A 162 -30.75 18.19 -17.16
CA ALA A 162 -29.83 18.32 -16.05
C ALA A 162 -28.47 17.73 -16.41
N GLU A 163 -27.41 18.38 -15.96
CA GLU A 163 -26.03 17.97 -16.24
C GLU A 163 -25.16 18.23 -15.01
N ASN A 164 -24.46 17.19 -14.55
CA ASN A 164 -23.43 17.32 -13.53
C ASN A 164 -22.06 17.42 -14.19
N LYS A 165 -21.40 18.58 -14.07
CA LYS A 165 -20.04 18.80 -14.58
C LYS A 165 -19.04 18.73 -13.44
N VAL A 166 -17.92 18.06 -13.67
CA VAL A 166 -16.86 17.88 -12.69
C VAL A 166 -15.62 18.65 -13.12
N TYR A 167 -15.00 19.31 -12.16
CA TYR A 167 -13.79 20.11 -12.35
C TYR A 167 -12.72 19.75 -11.33
N VAL A 168 -11.45 19.82 -11.75
CA VAL A 168 -10.26 19.78 -10.91
C VAL A 168 -9.60 21.14 -11.04
N ASN A 169 -9.42 21.89 -9.95
CA ASN A 169 -8.78 23.21 -9.99
C ASN A 169 -9.34 24.13 -11.11
N TYR A 170 -10.67 24.14 -11.28
CA TYR A 170 -11.41 24.89 -12.31
C TYR A 170 -11.36 24.32 -13.74
N ASP A 171 -10.54 23.31 -14.01
CA ASP A 171 -10.47 22.65 -15.30
C ASP A 171 -11.51 21.53 -15.43
N TYR A 172 -12.25 21.54 -16.54
CA TYR A 172 -13.33 20.58 -16.78
C TYR A 172 -12.76 19.19 -17.12
N GLN A 173 -13.16 18.19 -16.34
CA GLN A 173 -12.70 16.80 -16.51
C GLN A 173 -13.74 15.91 -17.19
N GLY A 174 -15.03 16.20 -16.99
CA GLY A 174 -16.11 15.41 -17.56
C GLY A 174 -17.46 15.68 -16.93
N SER A 175 -18.47 14.91 -17.34
CA SER A 175 -19.82 14.99 -16.78
C SER A 175 -20.43 13.62 -16.48
N GLY A 176 -21.37 13.61 -15.54
CA GLY A 176 -22.12 12.42 -15.14
C GLY A 176 -21.86 12.00 -13.69
N ARG A 177 -22.15 10.72 -13.43
CA ARG A 177 -22.15 10.11 -12.09
C ARG A 177 -20.76 9.67 -11.63
N LEU A 178 -19.96 9.16 -12.55
CA LEU A 178 -18.62 8.65 -12.31
C LEU A 178 -17.72 9.25 -13.39
N VAL A 179 -16.73 10.04 -12.98
CA VAL A 179 -15.87 10.80 -13.89
C VAL A 179 -14.41 10.48 -13.57
N ASN A 180 -13.62 10.13 -14.59
CA ASN A 180 -12.18 9.98 -14.45
C ASN A 180 -11.55 11.37 -14.29
N LEU A 181 -10.57 11.49 -13.41
CA LEU A 181 -9.87 12.73 -13.10
C LEU A 181 -8.38 12.54 -13.30
N ASP A 182 -7.76 13.54 -13.91
CA ASP A 182 -6.32 13.71 -13.95
C ASP A 182 -5.91 14.69 -12.83
N ILE A 183 -5.07 14.23 -11.89
CA ILE A 183 -4.57 15.00 -10.75
C ILE A 183 -3.04 15.07 -10.84
N ASP A 184 -2.46 16.26 -10.82
CA ASP A 184 -1.00 16.45 -10.86
C ASP A 184 -0.46 17.23 -9.66
N SER A 185 -1.36 17.67 -8.78
CA SER A 185 -1.10 18.56 -7.66
C SER A 185 -2.25 18.53 -6.65
N ASP A 186 -2.01 19.03 -5.43
CA ASP A 186 -3.08 19.27 -4.46
C ASP A 186 -4.21 20.05 -5.10
N SER A 187 -5.43 19.54 -4.97
CA SER A 187 -6.54 19.95 -5.83
C SER A 187 -7.85 20.10 -5.06
N THR A 188 -8.67 21.06 -5.49
CA THR A 188 -10.08 21.14 -5.11
C THR A 188 -10.93 20.57 -6.23
N LEU A 189 -11.59 19.45 -5.92
CA LEU A 189 -12.58 18.82 -6.79
C LEU A 189 -13.90 19.57 -6.65
N LYS A 190 -14.59 19.78 -7.77
CA LYS A 190 -15.86 20.51 -7.79
C LYS A 190 -16.88 19.82 -8.67
N ALA A 191 -18.00 19.40 -8.09
CA ALA A 191 -19.17 18.92 -8.81
C ALA A 191 -20.18 20.06 -8.96
N LYS A 192 -20.63 20.31 -10.18
CA LYS A 192 -21.53 21.41 -10.54
C LYS A 192 -22.74 20.87 -11.27
N TYR A 193 -23.83 20.71 -10.54
CA TYR A 193 -25.08 20.18 -11.06
C TYR A 193 -26.01 21.31 -11.53
N ASN A 194 -26.17 21.43 -12.84
CA ASN A 194 -27.03 22.43 -13.47
C ASN A 194 -28.34 21.78 -13.88
N ILE A 195 -29.47 22.32 -13.43
CA ILE A 195 -30.81 21.84 -13.76
C ILE A 195 -31.54 22.96 -14.49
N ARG A 196 -32.24 22.62 -15.57
CA ARG A 196 -33.07 23.53 -16.36
C ARG A 196 -34.42 22.87 -16.66
N VAL A 197 -35.49 23.55 -16.25
CA VAL A 197 -36.86 23.14 -16.51
C VAL A 197 -37.57 24.26 -17.23
N SER A 198 -38.16 23.97 -18.40
CA SER A 198 -39.00 24.93 -19.12
C SER A 198 -40.44 24.41 -19.17
N VAL A 199 -41.38 25.26 -18.78
CA VAL A 199 -42.82 24.95 -18.73
C VAL A 199 -43.56 25.88 -19.69
N ASP A 200 -44.31 25.28 -20.59
CA ASP A 200 -45.26 25.94 -21.48
C ASP A 200 -46.58 26.14 -20.75
N VAL A 201 -47.03 27.39 -20.66
CA VAL A 201 -48.28 27.80 -20.00
C VAL A 201 -49.22 28.33 -21.07
N ASN A 202 -50.29 27.59 -21.34
CA ASN A 202 -51.31 28.04 -22.27
C ASN A 202 -52.40 28.79 -21.52
N HIS A 203 -52.66 30.02 -21.95
CA HIS A 203 -53.64 30.93 -21.38
C HIS A 203 -54.90 30.96 -22.22
N TYR A 204 -56.05 30.85 -21.57
CA TYR A 204 -57.36 30.92 -22.20
C TYR A 204 -58.13 32.06 -21.57
N ARG A 205 -58.85 32.84 -22.38
CA ARG A 205 -59.72 33.92 -21.93
C ARG A 205 -61.16 33.68 -22.35
N TRP A 206 -62.07 34.31 -21.64
CA TRP A 206 -63.46 34.35 -22.07
C TRP A 206 -63.57 35.23 -23.32
N ASP A 207 -64.22 34.70 -24.35
CA ASP A 207 -64.53 35.37 -25.60
C ASP A 207 -66.05 35.28 -25.81
N GLU A 208 -66.66 36.35 -26.31
CA GLU A 208 -68.10 36.40 -26.58
C GLU A 208 -68.35 35.87 -27.99
N ASP A 209 -69.22 34.88 -28.11
CA ASP A 209 -69.66 34.32 -29.38
C ASP A 209 -70.79 35.18 -29.98
N ASP A 210 -71.11 35.00 -31.28
CA ASP A 210 -72.14 35.80 -31.99
C ASP A 210 -73.56 35.74 -31.34
N ASP A 211 -73.83 34.70 -30.54
CA ASP A 211 -75.07 34.52 -29.79
C ASP A 211 -75.08 35.23 -28.42
N GLY A 212 -74.01 35.95 -28.05
CA GLY A 212 -73.82 36.58 -26.74
C GLY A 212 -73.42 35.60 -25.61
N ASP A 213 -73.04 34.37 -25.96
CA ASP A 213 -72.56 33.36 -25.01
C ASP A 213 -71.04 33.44 -24.84
N HIS A 214 -70.54 33.28 -23.62
CA HIS A 214 -69.12 33.40 -23.34
C HIS A 214 -68.43 32.04 -23.31
N ARG A 215 -67.45 31.85 -24.19
CA ARG A 215 -66.66 30.61 -24.27
C ARG A 215 -65.22 30.84 -23.88
N CYS A 216 -64.64 29.86 -23.19
CA CYS A 216 -63.25 29.89 -22.79
C CYS A 216 -62.37 29.45 -23.97
N ARG A 217 -61.73 30.41 -24.65
CA ARG A 217 -60.94 30.17 -25.86
C ARG A 217 -59.46 30.44 -25.62
N TYR A 218 -58.60 29.74 -26.36
CA TYR A 218 -57.15 29.97 -26.33
C TYR A 218 -56.85 31.43 -26.66
N TRP A 219 -55.88 32.01 -25.96
CA TRP A 219 -55.47 33.39 -26.16
C TRP A 219 -54.00 33.49 -26.57
N TYR A 220 -53.10 32.97 -25.75
CA TYR A 220 -51.66 32.93 -26.02
C TYR A 220 -51.00 31.84 -25.17
N ASP A 221 -49.74 31.54 -25.44
CA ASP A 221 -48.87 30.75 -24.59
C ASP A 221 -47.64 31.56 -24.16
N GLU A 222 -47.11 31.22 -22.98
CA GLU A 222 -45.81 31.70 -22.52
C GLU A 222 -44.95 30.53 -22.06
N THR A 223 -43.63 30.65 -22.27
CA THR A 223 -42.65 29.70 -21.74
C THR A 223 -41.96 30.30 -20.53
N ILE A 224 -42.06 29.62 -19.40
CA ILE A 224 -41.36 29.99 -18.16
C ILE A 224 -40.21 29.01 -17.95
N THR A 225 -38.99 29.54 -17.92
CA THR A 225 -37.78 28.75 -17.65
C THR A 225 -37.34 28.95 -16.20
N ASP A 226 -37.11 27.84 -15.52
CA ASP A 226 -36.54 27.76 -14.19
C ASP A 226 -35.17 27.07 -14.25
N GLN A 227 -34.19 27.62 -13.55
CA GLN A 227 -32.81 27.11 -13.52
C GLN A 227 -32.25 27.20 -12.11
N ILE A 228 -31.58 26.14 -11.69
CA ILE A 228 -30.83 26.13 -10.43
C ILE A 228 -29.50 25.42 -10.64
N GLN A 229 -28.52 25.81 -9.84
CA GLN A 229 -27.19 25.24 -9.82
C GLN A 229 -26.84 24.83 -8.40
N VAL A 230 -26.54 23.55 -8.22
CA VAL A 230 -26.04 23.00 -6.96
C VAL A 230 -24.57 22.68 -7.12
N ILE A 231 -23.76 23.06 -6.14
CA ILE A 231 -22.31 22.88 -6.16
C ILE A 231 -21.91 22.13 -4.90
N ASP A 232 -21.02 21.16 -5.06
CA ASP A 232 -20.28 20.53 -3.97
C ASP A 232 -18.78 20.52 -4.28
N THR A 233 -17.96 20.56 -3.23
CA THR A 233 -16.50 20.63 -3.33
C THR A 233 -15.81 19.74 -2.32
N MET A 234 -14.70 19.13 -2.73
CA MET A 234 -13.87 18.28 -1.88
C MET A 234 -12.39 18.56 -2.16
N ASP A 235 -11.61 18.79 -1.12
CA ASP A 235 -10.16 18.97 -1.23
C ASP A 235 -9.45 17.61 -1.16
N VAL A 236 -8.47 17.40 -2.05
CA VAL A 236 -7.63 16.20 -2.11
C VAL A 236 -6.16 16.59 -2.19
N LYS A 237 -5.29 15.74 -1.66
CA LYS A 237 -3.84 15.86 -1.78
C LYS A 237 -3.31 14.89 -2.82
N TYR A 238 -2.40 15.38 -3.66
CA TYR A 238 -1.76 14.52 -4.65
C TYR A 238 -0.67 13.68 -3.97
N TYR A 239 -0.77 12.36 -4.10
CA TYR A 239 0.22 11.44 -3.59
C TYR A 239 1.27 11.16 -4.66
N ASN A 240 2.44 11.77 -4.48
CA ASN A 240 3.59 11.64 -5.36
C ASN A 240 4.78 11.13 -4.54
N ASP A 241 4.77 9.84 -4.23
CA ASP A 241 5.85 9.18 -3.51
C ASP A 241 6.62 8.27 -4.45
N ASP A 242 7.94 8.24 -4.29
CA ASP A 242 8.81 7.42 -5.13
C ASP A 242 8.70 5.97 -4.67
N PHE A 243 7.86 5.18 -5.35
CA PHE A 243 7.73 3.75 -5.07
C PHE A 243 8.93 2.98 -5.62
N PHE A 244 9.65 2.31 -4.72
CA PHE A 244 10.74 1.41 -5.07
C PHE A 244 10.78 0.22 -4.12
N ALA A 245 11.26 -0.90 -4.64
CA ALA A 245 11.56 -2.09 -3.86
C ALA A 245 12.67 -2.87 -4.57
N ASP A 246 13.69 -3.22 -3.81
CA ASP A 246 14.84 -3.99 -4.27
C ASP A 246 15.37 -4.84 -3.12
N VAL A 247 15.89 -6.01 -3.44
CA VAL A 247 16.46 -6.94 -2.47
C VAL A 247 17.82 -7.37 -2.98
N GLN A 248 18.87 -6.83 -2.35
CA GLN A 248 20.25 -7.05 -2.78
C GLN A 248 20.94 -8.10 -1.92
N THR A 249 21.73 -8.98 -2.56
CA THR A 249 22.65 -9.85 -1.83
C THR A 249 23.90 -9.07 -1.45
N ILE A 250 24.22 -9.03 -0.15
CA ILE A 250 25.47 -8.42 0.35
C ILE A 250 26.59 -9.46 0.33
N SER A 251 26.32 -10.66 0.85
CA SER A 251 27.28 -11.75 0.92
C SER A 251 26.58 -13.08 1.12
N GLN A 252 27.27 -14.17 0.81
CA GLN A 252 26.78 -15.54 1.01
C GLN A 252 27.84 -16.34 1.77
N TYR A 253 27.42 -17.07 2.81
CA TYR A 253 28.22 -17.93 3.68
C TYR A 253 27.60 -19.32 3.79
N HIS A 254 28.18 -20.31 3.10
CA HIS A 254 27.60 -21.65 2.99
C HIS A 254 26.10 -21.58 2.61
N ASP A 255 25.24 -22.15 3.44
CA ASP A 255 23.78 -22.12 3.34
C ASP A 255 23.22 -20.85 3.99
N THR A 256 23.87 -19.69 3.98
CA THR A 256 23.31 -18.47 4.59
C THR A 256 23.65 -17.24 3.78
N THR A 257 22.63 -16.59 3.25
CA THR A 257 22.76 -15.38 2.43
C THR A 257 22.39 -14.17 3.28
N LYS A 258 23.29 -13.19 3.33
CA LYS A 258 23.02 -11.87 3.90
C LYS A 258 22.44 -10.98 2.82
N ILE A 259 21.25 -10.47 3.04
CA ILE A 259 20.53 -9.61 2.10
C ILE A 259 20.18 -8.26 2.72
N TYR A 260 20.04 -7.26 1.87
CA TYR A 260 19.57 -5.92 2.22
C TYR A 260 18.25 -5.64 1.49
N PRO A 261 17.11 -5.64 2.21
CA PRO A 261 15.85 -5.17 1.65
C PRO A 261 15.85 -3.64 1.63
N ASN A 262 15.67 -3.06 0.45
CA ASN A 262 15.58 -1.62 0.21
C ASN A 262 14.22 -1.28 -0.41
N PHE A 263 13.33 -0.66 0.34
CA PHE A 263 11.94 -0.42 -0.07
C PHE A 263 11.45 0.92 0.48
N SER A 264 10.40 1.48 -0.14
CA SER A 264 9.84 2.78 0.24
C SER A 264 8.91 2.70 1.45
N ASN A 265 7.95 1.76 1.47
CA ASN A 265 6.87 1.72 2.45
C ASN A 265 6.71 0.32 3.08
N SER A 266 5.89 -0.55 2.52
CA SER A 266 5.66 -1.92 3.02
C SER A 266 6.32 -2.96 2.13
N LEU A 267 6.79 -4.05 2.74
CA LEU A 267 7.45 -5.16 2.07
C LEU A 267 7.02 -6.49 2.71
N GLU A 268 6.56 -7.42 1.89
CA GLU A 268 6.40 -8.83 2.21
C GLU A 268 7.46 -9.59 1.43
N LEU A 269 8.43 -10.18 2.11
CA LEU A 269 9.53 -10.94 1.53
C LEU A 269 9.43 -12.38 2.01
N SER A 270 9.27 -13.30 1.08
CA SER A 270 9.07 -14.72 1.34
C SER A 270 10.13 -15.57 0.65
N PHE A 271 10.42 -16.70 1.29
CA PHE A 271 11.28 -17.78 0.82
C PHE A 271 10.57 -19.10 1.11
N GLU A 272 11.12 -20.23 0.64
CA GLU A 272 10.53 -21.56 0.82
C GLU A 272 10.09 -21.89 2.27
N ASN A 273 10.85 -21.43 3.28
CA ASN A 273 10.57 -21.71 4.71
C ASN A 273 10.82 -20.52 5.65
N SER A 274 10.91 -19.31 5.10
CA SER A 274 11.28 -18.10 5.84
C SER A 274 10.52 -16.89 5.29
N GLU A 275 10.21 -15.93 6.15
CA GLU A 275 9.49 -14.71 5.75
C GLU A 275 9.96 -13.50 6.57
N TYR A 276 9.94 -12.34 5.93
CA TYR A 276 10.12 -11.03 6.53
C TYR A 276 9.03 -10.11 6.01
N ASN A 277 8.22 -9.59 6.91
CA ASN A 277 7.14 -8.67 6.59
C ASN A 277 7.36 -7.37 7.35
N PHE A 278 7.31 -6.25 6.64
CA PHE A 278 7.31 -4.91 7.21
C PHE A 278 6.11 -4.15 6.68
N TYR A 279 5.34 -3.56 7.60
CA TYR A 279 4.16 -2.78 7.28
C TYR A 279 4.28 -1.40 7.91
N GLU A 280 4.46 -0.37 7.07
CA GLU A 280 4.48 1.02 7.52
C GLU A 280 3.09 1.43 8.03
N PHE A 281 2.03 0.97 7.36
CA PHE A 281 0.65 1.33 7.65
C PHE A 281 -0.24 0.10 7.90
N VAL A 282 -1.29 0.34 8.68
CA VAL A 282 -2.47 -0.52 8.78
C VAL A 282 -3.68 0.28 8.28
N TYR A 283 -4.59 -0.40 7.61
CA TYR A 283 -5.75 0.17 6.95
C TYR A 283 -7.05 -0.23 7.64
N ASN A 284 -7.94 0.73 7.77
CA ASN A 284 -9.32 0.53 8.21
C ASN A 284 -10.28 1.28 7.29
N ILE A 285 -11.57 0.97 7.38
CA ILE A 285 -12.61 1.70 6.63
C ILE A 285 -13.17 2.79 7.52
N VAL A 286 -13.29 3.98 6.96
CA VAL A 286 -14.08 5.08 7.53
C VAL A 286 -15.36 5.22 6.72
N TYR A 287 -16.48 5.31 7.44
CA TYR A 287 -17.79 5.47 6.84
C TYR A 287 -18.18 6.93 6.79
N THR A 288 -18.66 7.39 5.65
CA THR A 288 -19.16 8.75 5.45
C THR A 288 -20.56 8.75 4.83
N LYS A 289 -21.22 9.92 4.76
CA LYS A 289 -22.49 10.12 4.03
C LYS A 289 -23.64 9.23 4.52
N GLU A 290 -24.00 9.34 5.78
CA GLU A 290 -25.19 8.68 6.34
C GLU A 290 -26.46 8.98 5.51
N PRO A 291 -27.41 8.04 5.38
CA PRO A 291 -27.42 6.66 5.90
C PRO A 291 -26.76 5.64 4.95
N TYR A 292 -26.02 6.10 3.94
CA TYR A 292 -25.51 5.24 2.86
C TYR A 292 -24.15 4.62 3.17
N TYR A 293 -23.41 5.18 4.13
CA TYR A 293 -22.13 4.67 4.63
C TYR A 293 -21.13 4.40 3.49
N VAL A 294 -20.76 5.46 2.78
CA VAL A 294 -19.75 5.42 1.71
C VAL A 294 -18.37 5.14 2.31
N TYR A 295 -17.64 4.21 1.72
CA TYR A 295 -16.36 3.70 2.24
C TYR A 295 -15.20 4.56 1.77
N THR A 296 -14.31 4.89 2.69
CA THR A 296 -12.99 5.48 2.40
C THR A 296 -11.95 4.71 3.20
N LEU A 297 -10.84 4.32 2.56
CA LEU A 297 -9.71 3.73 3.30
C LEU A 297 -9.06 4.79 4.16
N GLU A 298 -8.80 4.46 5.43
CA GLU A 298 -8.00 5.25 6.35
C GLU A 298 -6.73 4.48 6.66
N ALA A 299 -5.58 5.13 6.48
CA ALA A 299 -4.29 4.58 6.87
C ALA A 299 -3.87 5.12 8.24
N LYS A 300 -3.31 4.25 9.07
CA LYS A 300 -2.69 4.58 10.36
C LYS A 300 -1.29 4.03 10.40
N GLU A 301 -0.36 4.80 10.96
CA GLU A 301 1.01 4.35 11.17
C GLU A 301 1.01 3.08 12.03
N HIS A 302 1.73 2.08 11.57
CA HIS A 302 1.85 0.78 12.20
C HIS A 302 3.31 0.46 12.49
N ASN A 303 4.20 0.65 11.51
CA ASN A 303 5.65 0.45 11.61
C ASN A 303 6.02 -0.87 12.31
N GLN A 304 5.35 -1.97 11.92
CA GLN A 304 5.61 -3.29 12.50
C GLN A 304 6.40 -4.16 11.55
N GLU A 305 7.33 -4.89 12.13
CA GLU A 305 8.10 -5.93 11.46
C GLU A 305 7.80 -7.29 12.09
N ASN A 306 7.63 -8.29 11.24
CA ASN A 306 7.49 -9.68 11.60
C ASN A 306 8.49 -10.50 10.79
N PHE A 307 9.11 -11.49 11.40
CA PHE A 307 10.01 -12.39 10.70
C PHE A 307 9.91 -13.80 11.27
N PHE A 308 10.04 -14.78 10.39
CA PHE A 308 9.99 -16.20 10.73
C PHE A 308 11.14 -16.94 10.05
N ASN A 309 11.86 -17.76 10.82
CA ASN A 309 13.04 -18.52 10.36
C ASN A 309 14.11 -17.67 9.65
N LEU A 310 14.32 -16.44 10.11
CA LEU A 310 15.36 -15.51 9.66
C LEU A 310 16.10 -14.94 10.86
N LEU A 311 17.34 -14.48 10.65
CA LEU A 311 18.06 -13.66 11.64
C LEU A 311 18.24 -12.24 11.11
N LYS A 312 18.15 -11.26 12.01
CA LYS A 312 18.34 -9.85 11.67
C LYS A 312 19.71 -9.36 12.13
N ASP A 313 20.42 -8.64 11.26
CA ASP A 313 21.72 -8.01 11.52
C ASP A 313 21.66 -6.53 11.09
N GLY A 314 21.19 -5.67 12.00
CA GLY A 314 20.87 -4.28 11.70
C GLY A 314 19.68 -4.17 10.76
N SER A 315 19.87 -3.54 9.60
CA SER A 315 18.88 -3.49 8.50
C SER A 315 18.94 -4.70 7.57
N ASN A 316 19.89 -5.62 7.78
CA ASN A 316 20.09 -6.77 6.90
C ASN A 316 19.39 -8.00 7.44
N LEU A 317 19.05 -8.92 6.54
CA LEU A 317 18.48 -10.21 6.87
C LEU A 317 19.48 -11.32 6.52
N LEU A 318 19.57 -12.32 7.39
CA LEU A 318 20.36 -13.53 7.19
C LEU A 318 19.38 -14.67 6.93
N VAL A 319 19.40 -15.20 5.71
CA VAL A 319 18.45 -16.19 5.21
C VAL A 319 19.18 -17.48 4.91
N ARG A 320 18.72 -18.61 5.45
CA ARG A 320 19.40 -19.89 5.22
C ARG A 320 19.14 -20.46 3.82
N ASN A 321 17.90 -20.35 3.37
CA ASN A 321 17.46 -20.88 2.09
C ASN A 321 16.84 -19.75 1.27
N THR A 322 17.52 -19.35 0.20
CA THR A 322 17.07 -18.30 -0.71
C THR A 322 16.22 -18.82 -1.87
N ASN A 323 15.88 -20.12 -1.87
CA ASN A 323 14.95 -20.67 -2.86
C ASN A 323 13.57 -20.03 -2.73
N GLU A 324 12.89 -19.93 -3.88
CA GLU A 324 11.54 -19.35 -3.97
C GLU A 324 11.48 -17.94 -3.38
N CYS A 325 12.59 -17.19 -3.49
CA CYS A 325 12.64 -15.80 -3.08
C CYS A 325 11.62 -15.01 -3.89
N HIS A 326 10.66 -14.44 -3.19
CA HIS A 326 9.58 -13.67 -3.77
C HIS A 326 9.26 -12.51 -2.85
N TYR A 327 9.15 -11.31 -3.40
CA TYR A 327 8.72 -10.16 -2.62
C TYR A 327 7.57 -9.40 -3.26
N LYS A 328 6.70 -8.89 -2.40
CA LYS A 328 5.62 -7.97 -2.72
C LYS A 328 5.82 -6.71 -1.92
N ALA A 329 6.06 -5.61 -2.62
CA ALA A 329 6.15 -4.29 -2.02
C ALA A 329 4.95 -3.45 -2.42
N PHE A 330 4.49 -2.58 -1.53
CA PHE A 330 3.35 -1.71 -1.83
C PHE A 330 3.36 -0.46 -0.96
N ASN A 331 2.73 0.59 -1.48
CA ASN A 331 2.39 1.82 -0.77
C ASN A 331 0.87 2.05 -0.84
N PHE A 332 0.40 3.28 -0.66
CA PHE A 332 -1.03 3.60 -0.72
C PHE A 332 -1.71 3.22 -2.04
N PHE A 333 -1.03 3.35 -3.20
CA PHE A 333 -1.68 3.24 -4.52
C PHE A 333 -0.95 2.35 -5.51
N GLN A 334 0.29 1.94 -5.20
CA GLN A 334 1.14 1.15 -6.06
C GLN A 334 1.54 -0.14 -5.34
N SER A 335 1.64 -1.21 -6.12
CA SER A 335 2.18 -2.48 -5.68
C SER A 335 3.04 -3.09 -6.78
N SER A 336 4.09 -3.79 -6.37
CA SER A 336 4.95 -4.58 -7.24
C SER A 336 5.23 -5.91 -6.57
N GLU A 337 5.20 -6.95 -7.37
CA GLU A 337 5.38 -8.33 -6.94
C GLU A 337 6.39 -8.96 -7.90
N THR A 338 7.48 -9.51 -7.37
CA THR A 338 8.62 -9.94 -8.17
C THR A 338 9.39 -11.07 -7.48
N ASP A 339 9.75 -12.08 -8.26
CA ASP A 339 10.68 -13.12 -7.83
C ASP A 339 12.10 -12.56 -7.76
N CYS A 340 12.79 -12.74 -6.64
CA CYS A 340 14.15 -12.27 -6.45
C CYS A 340 15.17 -13.35 -6.82
N SER A 341 16.13 -12.99 -7.66
CA SER A 341 17.28 -13.84 -7.99
C SER A 341 18.46 -13.50 -7.08
N LEU A 342 18.50 -14.12 -5.91
CA LEU A 342 19.59 -13.94 -4.95
C LEU A 342 20.75 -14.89 -5.27
N PHE A 343 21.49 -14.56 -6.33
CA PHE A 343 22.78 -15.19 -6.60
C PHE A 343 23.87 -14.30 -6.02
N GLY A 344 24.44 -14.72 -4.89
CA GLY A 344 25.70 -14.15 -4.42
C GLY A 344 26.84 -14.68 -5.28
N GLU A 345 27.85 -13.86 -5.55
CA GLU A 345 29.16 -14.42 -5.88
C GLU A 345 29.61 -15.25 -4.68
N GLU A 346 29.78 -16.56 -4.85
CA GLU A 346 30.28 -17.42 -3.78
C GLU A 346 31.61 -16.86 -3.28
N PHE A 347 31.64 -16.40 -2.03
CA PHE A 347 32.87 -15.95 -1.42
C PHE A 347 33.75 -17.18 -1.15
N SER A 348 34.81 -17.34 -1.94
CA SER A 348 35.82 -18.37 -1.73
C SER A 348 37.10 -17.75 -1.17
N LEU A 349 37.39 -17.97 0.11
CA LEU A 349 38.71 -17.68 0.66
C LEU A 349 39.69 -18.73 0.14
N SER A 350 40.75 -18.28 -0.53
CA SER A 350 41.85 -19.17 -0.91
C SER A 350 43.19 -18.49 -0.65
N ILE A 351 44.21 -19.31 -0.38
CA ILE A 351 45.59 -18.86 -0.26
C ILE A 351 46.49 -19.66 -1.19
N GLU A 352 47.39 -18.96 -1.85
CA GLU A 352 48.44 -19.54 -2.68
C GLU A 352 49.80 -19.10 -2.20
N THR A 353 50.79 -19.99 -2.35
CA THR A 353 52.18 -19.72 -2.01
C THR A 353 53.00 -19.58 -3.28
N ASP A 354 54.07 -18.78 -3.27
CA ASP A 354 54.94 -18.58 -4.44
C ASP A 354 55.57 -19.89 -4.95
N LYS A 355 55.76 -20.88 -4.05
CA LYS A 355 56.28 -22.22 -4.36
C LYS A 355 55.61 -23.27 -3.49
N LEU A 356 55.83 -24.55 -3.82
CA LEU A 356 55.41 -25.69 -2.98
C LEU A 356 56.55 -26.24 -2.11
N LYS A 357 57.80 -25.85 -2.37
CA LYS A 357 58.99 -26.40 -1.70
C LYS A 357 59.93 -25.27 -1.28
N TYR A 358 60.27 -25.25 0.00
CA TYR A 358 61.11 -24.22 0.62
C TYR A 358 62.26 -24.86 1.40
N LYS A 359 63.36 -24.13 1.52
CA LYS A 359 64.42 -24.44 2.50
C LYS A 359 64.08 -23.77 3.82
N THR A 360 64.62 -24.29 4.92
CA THR A 360 64.62 -23.57 6.20
C THR A 360 65.20 -22.18 6.02
N ASP A 361 64.58 -21.19 6.65
CA ASP A 361 64.91 -19.75 6.57
C ASP A 361 64.64 -19.09 5.21
N GLU A 362 63.98 -19.78 4.27
CA GLU A 362 63.50 -19.18 3.02
C GLU A 362 62.21 -18.38 3.27
N ILE A 363 62.04 -17.25 2.58
CA ILE A 363 60.81 -16.44 2.67
C ILE A 363 59.71 -17.14 1.87
N ILE A 364 58.55 -17.33 2.50
CA ILE A 364 57.32 -17.82 1.90
C ILE A 364 56.45 -16.61 1.61
N THR A 365 56.07 -16.38 0.36
CA THR A 365 55.09 -15.34 -0.01
C THR A 365 53.73 -15.98 -0.21
N ILE A 366 52.71 -15.43 0.44
CA ILE A 366 51.33 -15.90 0.38
C ILE A 366 50.48 -14.84 -0.31
N ALA A 367 49.81 -15.23 -1.39
CA ALA A 367 48.74 -14.45 -2.01
C ALA A 367 47.39 -14.87 -1.43
N ILE A 368 46.56 -13.88 -1.09
CA ILE A 368 45.24 -14.03 -0.49
C ILE A 368 44.20 -13.66 -1.53
N THR A 369 43.19 -14.51 -1.74
CA THR A 369 42.04 -14.21 -2.59
C THR A 369 40.75 -14.33 -1.79
N PRO A 370 39.87 -13.31 -1.81
CA PRO A 370 40.05 -12.01 -2.49
C PRO A 370 41.10 -11.12 -1.81
N SER A 371 41.67 -10.17 -2.55
CA SER A 371 42.86 -9.42 -2.14
C SER A 371 42.58 -8.16 -1.31
N ASP A 372 41.32 -7.81 -1.12
CA ASP A 372 40.83 -6.57 -0.50
C ASP A 372 40.31 -6.77 0.94
N ILE A 373 40.37 -7.99 1.45
CA ILE A 373 39.91 -8.35 2.80
C ILE A 373 41.07 -8.58 3.78
N PRO A 374 40.93 -8.20 5.06
CA PRO A 374 41.91 -8.52 6.10
C PRO A 374 41.74 -9.95 6.58
N VAL A 375 42.74 -10.79 6.39
CA VAL A 375 42.71 -12.21 6.75
C VAL A 375 43.75 -12.51 7.83
N THR A 376 43.37 -13.30 8.84
CA THR A 376 44.31 -13.80 9.84
C THR A 376 45.02 -15.03 9.29
N LEU A 377 46.31 -14.91 9.03
CA LEU A 377 47.18 -16.00 8.60
C LEU A 377 47.92 -16.60 9.79
N THR A 378 48.11 -17.91 9.78
CA THR A 378 48.84 -18.67 10.80
C THR A 378 49.82 -19.62 10.13
N TYR A 379 51.09 -19.56 10.55
CA TYR A 379 52.14 -20.48 10.13
C TYR A 379 53.07 -20.75 11.32
N GLY A 380 53.05 -21.98 11.84
CA GLY A 380 53.80 -22.33 13.04
C GLY A 380 53.22 -21.61 14.26
N ASP A 381 54.08 -20.93 15.01
CA ASP A 381 53.68 -20.09 16.15
C ASP A 381 53.41 -18.62 15.73
N GLU A 382 53.64 -18.26 14.47
CA GLU A 382 53.41 -16.90 13.96
C GLU A 382 51.96 -16.72 13.48
N ILE A 383 51.35 -15.60 13.91
CA ILE A 383 50.01 -15.15 13.50
C ILE A 383 50.13 -13.71 13.00
N ILE A 384 49.66 -13.46 11.78
CA ILE A 384 49.67 -12.13 11.16
C ILE A 384 48.31 -11.81 10.56
N GLU A 385 47.89 -10.54 10.61
CA GLU A 385 46.76 -10.03 9.83
C GLU A 385 47.28 -9.35 8.57
N ALA A 386 46.76 -9.72 7.41
CA ALA A 386 47.23 -9.24 6.13
C ALA A 386 46.10 -9.03 5.12
N ILE A 387 46.30 -8.11 4.18
CA ILE A 387 45.38 -7.80 3.07
C ILE A 387 46.13 -8.04 1.77
N GLY A 388 45.60 -8.89 0.90
CA GLY A 388 46.17 -9.19 -0.43
C GLY A 388 47.37 -10.12 -0.43
N GLU A 389 48.43 -9.78 0.33
CA GLU A 389 49.65 -10.58 0.41
C GLU A 389 50.27 -10.57 1.80
N ALA A 390 51.05 -11.61 2.11
CA ALA A 390 51.81 -11.70 3.34
C ALA A 390 53.08 -12.54 3.16
N THR A 391 54.00 -12.44 4.12
CA THR A 391 55.23 -13.24 4.11
C THR A 391 55.51 -13.88 5.45
N PHE A 392 55.97 -15.14 5.44
CA PHE A 392 56.54 -15.84 6.59
C PHE A 392 57.98 -16.27 6.31
N ILE A 393 58.75 -16.53 7.36
CA ILE A 393 60.04 -17.21 7.25
C ILE A 393 59.82 -18.71 7.48
N ALA A 394 60.33 -19.56 6.59
CA ALA A 394 60.14 -21.00 6.65
C ALA A 394 60.80 -21.64 7.89
N GLU A 395 59.99 -21.91 8.92
CA GLU A 395 60.42 -22.57 10.16
C GLU A 395 60.52 -24.10 10.03
N PRO A 396 61.51 -24.76 10.64
CA PRO A 396 61.61 -26.21 10.63
C PRO A 396 60.39 -26.87 11.32
N PHE A 397 59.96 -28.03 10.78
CA PHE A 397 58.83 -28.83 11.28
C PHE A 397 57.42 -28.25 11.08
N THR A 398 57.29 -27.05 10.52
CA THR A 398 56.00 -26.44 10.18
C THR A 398 55.74 -26.59 8.68
N ASN A 399 54.58 -27.10 8.28
CA ASN A 399 54.29 -27.33 6.86
C ASN A 399 52.89 -26.86 6.43
N LYS A 400 52.15 -26.22 7.32
CA LYS A 400 50.76 -25.83 7.12
C LYS A 400 50.61 -24.33 7.37
N ILE A 401 50.08 -23.65 6.37
CA ILE A 401 49.64 -22.26 6.44
C ILE A 401 48.12 -22.29 6.48
N SER A 402 47.52 -21.58 7.43
CA SER A 402 46.07 -21.46 7.56
C SER A 402 45.67 -19.99 7.46
N ALA A 403 44.65 -19.70 6.68
CA ALA A 403 44.01 -18.41 6.57
C ALA A 403 42.63 -18.47 7.23
N ARG A 404 42.24 -17.44 7.98
CA ARG A 404 40.93 -17.35 8.62
C ARG A 404 40.30 -15.97 8.44
N TYR A 405 39.02 -15.95 8.09
CA TYR A 405 38.22 -14.73 7.98
C TYR A 405 36.75 -15.04 8.30
N TYR A 406 36.18 -14.45 9.36
CA TYR A 406 34.75 -14.59 9.74
C TYR A 406 34.15 -16.01 9.58
N GLY A 407 34.90 -17.05 9.96
CA GLY A 407 34.45 -18.45 9.89
C GLY A 407 34.97 -19.24 8.68
N TYR A 408 35.40 -18.56 7.61
CA TYR A 408 36.11 -19.19 6.50
C TYR A 408 37.51 -19.61 6.92
N SER A 409 37.94 -20.77 6.42
CA SER A 409 39.33 -21.20 6.52
C SER A 409 39.84 -21.74 5.22
N ALA A 410 41.02 -21.30 4.81
CA ALA A 410 41.77 -21.90 3.72
C ALA A 410 43.10 -22.43 4.25
N GLU A 411 43.55 -23.56 3.72
CA GLU A 411 44.79 -24.19 4.16
C GLU A 411 45.68 -24.45 2.96
N LYS A 412 46.98 -24.18 3.12
CA LYS A 412 48.00 -24.53 2.15
C LYS A 412 49.07 -25.36 2.84
N ILE A 413 49.35 -26.53 2.28
CA ILE A 413 50.45 -27.39 2.71
C ILE A 413 51.65 -27.11 1.82
N ILE A 414 52.80 -26.84 2.44
CA ILE A 414 54.09 -26.63 1.78
C ILE A 414 55.08 -27.74 2.18
N PHE A 415 56.12 -27.95 1.40
CA PHE A 415 57.17 -28.93 1.68
C PHE A 415 58.46 -28.24 2.14
N LEU A 416 58.97 -28.61 3.31
CA LEU A 416 60.26 -28.14 3.79
C LEU A 416 61.38 -29.14 3.51
N ALA A 417 62.38 -28.67 2.78
CA ALA A 417 63.61 -29.39 2.52
C ALA A 417 64.55 -29.30 3.71
N ASP A 418 64.47 -30.29 4.59
CA ASP A 418 65.42 -30.44 5.70
C ASP A 418 66.79 -30.90 5.17
N LYS A 419 67.77 -29.98 5.24
CA LYS A 419 69.17 -30.27 4.88
C LYS A 419 69.78 -31.33 5.80
N GLU A 420 69.35 -31.42 7.05
CA GLU A 420 69.88 -32.40 8.01
C GLU A 420 69.41 -33.81 7.69
N ARG A 421 68.15 -34.01 7.32
CA ARG A 421 67.67 -35.32 6.83
C ARG A 421 68.39 -35.77 5.57
N LEU A 422 68.60 -34.88 4.61
CA LEU A 422 69.39 -35.19 3.42
C LEU A 422 70.84 -35.55 3.77
N ARG A 423 71.42 -34.89 4.79
CA ARG A 423 72.73 -35.22 5.32
C ARG A 423 72.75 -36.58 6.01
N ILE A 424 71.72 -36.95 6.77
CA ILE A 424 71.61 -38.29 7.38
C ILE A 424 71.52 -39.37 6.30
N TYR A 425 70.71 -39.18 5.26
CA TYR A 425 70.65 -40.12 4.13
C TYR A 425 71.99 -40.23 3.40
N TRP A 426 72.68 -39.11 3.22
CA TRP A 426 74.02 -39.09 2.63
C TRP A 426 75.04 -39.81 3.52
N ASP A 427 75.05 -39.52 4.82
CA ASP A 427 75.96 -40.12 5.80
C ASP A 427 75.71 -41.63 5.95
N LEU A 428 74.45 -42.07 5.97
CA LEU A 428 74.08 -43.49 5.92
C LEU A 428 74.51 -44.16 4.62
N SER A 429 74.36 -43.46 3.48
CA SER A 429 74.80 -43.98 2.17
C SER A 429 76.31 -44.13 2.12
N VAL A 430 77.07 -43.12 2.58
CA VAL A 430 78.53 -43.14 2.68
C VAL A 430 78.97 -44.26 3.64
N PHE A 431 78.34 -44.38 4.81
CA PHE A 431 78.62 -45.44 5.78
C PHE A 431 78.35 -46.84 5.21
N GLY A 432 77.24 -47.03 4.50
CA GLY A 432 76.92 -48.29 3.82
C GLY A 432 77.96 -48.65 2.76
N LEU A 433 78.41 -47.67 1.98
CA LEU A 433 79.44 -47.84 0.95
C LEU A 433 80.81 -48.20 1.57
N LEU A 434 81.14 -47.59 2.71
CA LEU A 434 82.36 -47.88 3.47
C LEU A 434 82.36 -49.30 4.04
N ASN A 435 81.26 -49.74 4.64
CA ASN A 435 81.10 -51.11 5.12
C ASN A 435 81.18 -52.14 3.99
N TYR A 436 80.58 -51.84 2.83
CA TYR A 436 80.68 -52.68 1.64
C TYR A 436 82.13 -52.83 1.17
N CYS A 437 82.89 -51.73 1.11
CA CYS A 437 84.31 -51.76 0.77
C CYS A 437 85.14 -52.59 1.76
N VAL A 438 84.92 -52.44 3.07
CA VAL A 438 85.60 -53.24 4.11
C VAL A 438 85.27 -54.73 3.96
N TYR A 439 83.99 -55.08 3.77
CA TYR A 439 83.56 -56.44 3.51
C TYR A 439 84.23 -57.03 2.26
N ALA A 440 84.28 -56.28 1.16
CA ALA A 440 84.92 -56.70 -0.08
C ALA A 440 86.43 -56.96 0.10
N ILE A 441 87.13 -56.11 0.86
CA ILE A 441 88.55 -56.28 1.19
C ILE A 441 88.76 -57.52 2.07
N LEU A 442 87.98 -57.69 3.14
CA LEU A 442 88.07 -58.86 4.03
C LEU A 442 87.77 -60.16 3.29
N LYS A 443 86.75 -60.18 2.43
CA LYS A 443 86.41 -61.34 1.58
C LYS A 443 87.56 -61.71 0.63
N LYS A 444 88.24 -60.71 0.05
CA LYS A 444 89.37 -60.92 -0.88
C LYS A 444 90.68 -61.26 -0.16
N GLY A 445 90.87 -60.81 1.08
CA GLY A 445 92.03 -61.10 1.91
C GLY A 445 91.96 -62.47 2.61
N ILE A 446 90.79 -62.86 3.11
CA ILE A 446 90.58 -64.15 3.79
C ILE A 446 90.47 -65.31 2.77
N GLY A 447 89.90 -65.07 1.59
CA GLY A 447 89.88 -66.06 0.51
C GLY A 447 91.24 -66.35 -0.17
N ARG A 448 92.34 -65.74 0.31
CA ARG A 448 93.72 -66.07 -0.08
C ARG A 448 94.50 -66.82 1.00
N PHE A 449 93.93 -66.98 2.20
CA PHE A 449 94.54 -67.67 3.34
C PHE A 449 93.86 -69.00 3.71
N LEU A 450 92.79 -69.34 3.00
CA LEU A 450 92.22 -70.68 2.84
C LEU A 450 92.37 -71.07 1.38
#